data_AF-A0A7S0U277-F1
#
_entry.id   AF-A0A7S0U277-F1
#
_cell.length_a   1.000
_cell.length_b   1.000
_cell.length_c   1.000
_cell.angle_alpha   90.00
_cell.angle_beta   90.00
_cell.angle_gamma   90.00
#
_symmetry.space_group_name_H-M   'P 1'
#
loop_
_entity.id
_entity.type
_entity.pdbx_description
1 polymer ?
#
loop_
_entity_poly.entity_id
_entity_poly.type
_entity_poly.pdbx_seq_one_letter_code
_entity_poly.pdbx_strand_id
1 'polypeptide(L)'
;MNAFDFSVIEEHDPSVSEGHRVLYDREVPFEIRNQTDPHDAAQEVGTLEAIKVKILVMGDVANPLTLRIELTSENDLFFHFNHNLDEHGFRQVQEHQKLMVDFPEYSNVLIRMLNNCIKEPHSHLAVFVIEREGLARLDFIQNME
;
A
#
# COMPACT_ATOMS: atom_id res chain seq x y z
N MET A 1 -7.45 -36.37 -1.22
CA MET A 1 -6.56 -35.37 -0.58
C MET A 1 -7.49 -34.38 0.10
N ASN A 2 -7.49 -34.30 1.43
CA ASN A 2 -8.30 -33.32 2.15
C ASN A 2 -7.72 -31.94 1.86
N ALA A 3 -8.49 -31.08 1.20
CA ALA A 3 -8.17 -29.67 1.12
C ALA A 3 -8.20 -29.15 2.57
N PHE A 4 -7.06 -28.65 3.06
CA PHE A 4 -7.05 -27.93 4.32
C PHE A 4 -7.91 -26.68 4.15
N ASP A 5 -8.87 -26.50 5.05
CA ASP A 5 -9.76 -25.34 5.06
C ASP A 5 -9.02 -24.18 5.74
N PHE A 6 -8.48 -23.27 4.93
CA PHE A 6 -7.74 -22.10 5.40
C PHE A 6 -8.66 -20.94 5.81
N SER A 7 -9.98 -21.04 5.58
CA SER A 7 -10.94 -19.97 5.95
C SER A 7 -10.91 -19.65 7.44
N VAL A 8 -10.71 -20.68 8.28
CA VAL A 8 -10.58 -20.52 9.74
C VAL A 8 -9.34 -19.70 10.12
N ILE A 9 -8.25 -19.81 9.35
CA ILE A 9 -7.03 -19.05 9.61
C ILE A 9 -7.21 -17.60 9.14
N GLU A 10 -7.90 -17.39 8.02
CA GLU A 10 -8.26 -16.05 7.52
C GLU A 10 -9.21 -15.32 8.47
N GLU A 11 -10.17 -16.01 9.09
CA GLU A 11 -11.06 -15.43 10.12
C GLU A 11 -10.34 -14.99 11.40
N HIS A 12 -9.15 -15.53 11.66
CA HIS A 12 -8.31 -15.18 12.79
C HIS A 12 -7.20 -14.16 12.45
N ASP A 13 -7.15 -13.65 11.22
CA ASP A 13 -6.22 -12.58 10.84
C ASP A 13 -6.58 -11.29 11.59
N PRO A 14 -5.68 -10.74 12.44
CA PRO A 14 -5.91 -9.47 13.12
C PRO A 14 -6.22 -8.33 12.15
N SER A 15 -5.71 -8.38 10.92
CA SER A 15 -6.03 -7.39 9.89
C SER A 15 -7.51 -7.42 9.49
N VAL A 16 -8.22 -8.55 9.55
CA VAL A 16 -9.67 -8.60 9.22
C VAL A 16 -10.57 -8.43 10.44
N SER A 17 -9.98 -8.31 11.64
CA SER A 17 -10.72 -8.03 12.86
C SER A 17 -11.48 -6.69 12.75
N GLU A 18 -12.56 -6.55 13.54
CA GLU A 18 -13.38 -5.34 13.61
C GLU A 18 -14.21 -4.99 12.34
N GLY A 19 -14.37 -5.94 11.42
CA GLY A 19 -15.27 -5.81 10.27
C GLY A 19 -14.62 -5.32 8.97
N HIS A 20 -13.28 -5.39 8.90
CA HIS A 20 -12.55 -5.13 7.66
C HIS A 20 -12.68 -6.29 6.67
N ARG A 21 -12.67 -5.96 5.38
CA ARG A 21 -12.62 -6.91 4.26
C ARG A 21 -11.40 -6.62 3.41
N VAL A 22 -10.71 -7.67 2.99
CA VAL A 22 -9.54 -7.56 2.10
C VAL A 22 -10.03 -7.30 0.67
N LEU A 23 -9.59 -6.19 0.07
CA LEU A 23 -9.80 -5.86 -1.34
C LEU A 23 -8.61 -6.25 -2.21
N TYR A 24 -7.42 -6.28 -1.63
CA TYR A 24 -6.17 -6.58 -2.31
C TYR A 24 -5.19 -7.23 -1.33
N ASP A 25 -4.53 -8.30 -1.74
CA ASP A 25 -3.42 -8.92 -1.00
C ASP A 25 -2.45 -9.54 -2.01
N ARG A 26 -1.34 -8.85 -2.29
CA ARG A 26 -0.30 -9.30 -3.23
C ARG A 26 1.07 -8.77 -2.84
N GLU A 27 2.10 -9.50 -3.26
CA GLU A 27 3.47 -8.97 -3.29
C GLU A 27 3.67 -8.06 -4.50
N VAL A 28 4.32 -6.92 -4.26
CA VAL A 28 4.60 -5.89 -5.26
C VAL A 28 6.08 -5.51 -5.18
N PRO A 29 6.80 -5.41 -6.31
CA PRO A 29 8.20 -4.99 -6.30
C PRO A 29 8.30 -3.50 -5.95
N PHE A 30 8.91 -3.19 -4.80
CA PHE A 30 9.14 -1.83 -4.31
C PHE A 30 10.63 -1.55 -4.29
N GLU A 31 11.04 -0.36 -4.71
CA GLU A 31 12.36 0.18 -4.41
C GLU A 31 12.32 0.84 -3.03
N ILE A 32 12.96 0.20 -2.03
CA ILE A 32 13.06 0.69 -0.66
C ILE A 32 14.25 1.64 -0.55
N ARG A 33 14.00 2.86 -0.11
CA ARG A 33 15.02 3.86 0.18
C ARG A 33 14.92 4.29 1.63
N ASN A 34 16.03 4.33 2.33
CA ASN A 34 16.09 4.96 3.64
C ASN A 34 16.46 6.43 3.44
N GLN A 35 15.86 7.34 4.20
CA GLN A 35 16.28 8.73 4.18
C GLN A 35 17.23 8.98 5.35
N THR A 36 18.52 8.78 5.14
CA THR A 36 19.52 9.00 6.20
C THR A 36 19.84 10.49 6.39
N ASP A 37 19.79 11.31 5.33
CA ASP A 37 19.99 12.77 5.41
C ASP A 37 18.82 13.57 4.75
N PRO A 38 18.13 14.46 5.49
CA PRO A 38 17.08 15.31 4.93
C PRO A 38 17.58 16.35 3.89
N HIS A 39 18.89 16.64 3.83
CA HIS A 39 19.46 17.56 2.84
C HIS A 39 20.00 16.87 1.58
N ASP A 40 20.02 15.53 1.54
CA ASP A 40 20.51 14.76 0.40
C ASP A 40 19.48 13.71 -0.05
N ALA A 41 18.34 14.19 -0.53
CA ALA A 41 17.26 13.35 -1.06
C ALA A 41 17.61 12.65 -2.39
N ALA A 42 18.79 12.91 -2.96
CA ALA A 42 19.12 12.59 -4.34
C ALA A 42 20.05 11.37 -4.52
N GLN A 43 20.52 10.71 -3.44
CA GLN A 43 21.66 9.79 -3.56
C GLN A 43 21.60 8.47 -2.78
N GLU A 44 20.44 8.01 -2.33
CA GLU A 44 20.35 6.64 -1.81
C GLU A 44 19.84 5.68 -2.90
N VAL A 45 20.75 4.82 -3.38
CA VAL A 45 20.41 3.68 -4.23
C VAL A 45 19.54 2.75 -3.40
N GLY A 46 18.27 2.62 -3.78
CA GLY A 46 17.34 1.76 -3.07
C GLY A 46 17.54 0.27 -3.37
N THR A 47 17.02 -0.57 -2.48
CA THR A 47 16.95 -2.03 -2.68
C THR A 47 15.61 -2.40 -3.28
N LEU A 48 15.60 -3.24 -4.31
CA LEU A 48 14.35 -3.78 -4.85
C LEU A 48 13.91 -4.97 -4.00
N GLU A 49 12.75 -4.87 -3.37
CA GLU A 49 12.19 -5.90 -2.50
C GLU A 49 10.73 -6.21 -2.87
N ALA A 50 10.34 -7.47 -2.70
CA ALA A 50 8.94 -7.87 -2.80
C ALA A 50 8.24 -7.52 -1.48
N ILE A 51 7.40 -6.49 -1.50
CA ILE A 51 6.63 -6.05 -0.33
C ILE A 51 5.22 -6.59 -0.44
N LYS A 52 4.75 -7.24 0.63
CA LYS A 52 3.37 -7.68 0.75
C LYS A 52 2.48 -6.48 1.05
N VAL A 53 1.57 -6.19 0.13
CA VAL A 53 0.62 -5.08 0.19
C VAL A 53 -0.78 -5.63 0.41
N LYS A 54 -1.40 -5.23 1.51
CA LYS A 54 -2.81 -5.54 1.81
C LYS A 54 -3.63 -4.25 1.80
N ILE A 55 -4.70 -4.19 1.02
CA ILE A 55 -5.68 -3.09 1.05
C ILE A 55 -6.96 -3.65 1.65
N LEU A 56 -7.41 -3.04 2.73
CA LEU A 56 -8.58 -3.42 3.48
C LEU A 56 -9.59 -2.28 3.52
N VAL A 57 -10.86 -2.63 3.51
CA VAL A 57 -11.97 -1.69 3.63
C VAL A 57 -12.87 -2.08 4.78
N MET A 58 -13.33 -1.10 5.56
CA MET A 58 -14.38 -1.31 6.56
C MET A 58 -15.69 -0.75 6.02
N GLY A 59 -16.79 -1.48 6.21
CA GLY A 59 -18.11 -1.10 5.69
C GLY A 59 -18.39 -1.65 4.28
N ASP A 60 -19.28 -0.98 3.55
CA ASP A 60 -19.64 -1.36 2.18
C ASP A 60 -18.59 -0.82 1.21
N VAL A 61 -18.21 -1.57 0.17
CA VAL A 61 -17.24 -1.10 -0.83
C VAL A 61 -17.75 0.13 -1.58
N ALA A 62 -19.07 0.24 -1.77
CA ALA A 62 -19.70 1.41 -2.40
C ALA A 62 -19.83 2.61 -1.45
N ASN A 63 -19.76 2.39 -0.14
CA ASN A 63 -19.79 3.43 0.91
C ASN A 63 -18.83 3.03 2.05
N PRO A 64 -17.51 3.14 1.82
CA PRO A 64 -16.51 2.70 2.78
C PRO A 64 -16.47 3.65 3.97
N LEU A 65 -16.38 3.09 5.17
CA LEU A 65 -16.14 3.85 6.39
C LEU A 65 -14.66 4.24 6.49
N THR A 66 -13.78 3.26 6.28
CA THR A 66 -12.33 3.46 6.31
C THR A 66 -11.66 2.59 5.26
N LEU A 67 -10.51 3.06 4.78
CA LEU A 67 -9.58 2.33 3.95
C LEU A 67 -8.25 2.21 4.70
N ARG A 68 -7.71 1.00 4.77
CA ARG A 68 -6.41 0.70 5.38
C ARG A 68 -5.51 0.03 4.35
N ILE A 69 -4.30 0.55 4.19
CA ILE A 69 -3.24 -0.08 3.41
C ILE A 69 -2.16 -0.51 4.39
N GLU A 70 -1.77 -1.78 4.31
CA GLU A 70 -0.70 -2.38 5.11
C GLU A 70 0.44 -2.80 4.19
N LEU A 71 1.67 -2.47 4.57
CA LEU A 71 2.90 -2.89 3.91
C LEU A 71 3.71 -3.73 4.89
N THR A 72 4.06 -4.95 4.48
CA THR A 72 4.85 -5.89 5.28
C THR A 72 5.95 -6.53 4.44
N SER A 73 7.08 -6.87 5.07
CA SER A 73 8.18 -7.59 4.43
C SER A 73 8.27 -9.02 4.96
N GLU A 74 8.65 -9.96 4.10
CA GLU A 74 9.03 -11.32 4.53
C GLU A 74 10.46 -11.36 5.09
N ASN A 75 11.30 -10.39 4.73
CA ASN A 75 12.72 -10.33 5.13
C ASN A 75 12.93 -9.61 6.46
N ASP A 76 12.03 -8.69 6.81
CA ASP A 76 12.09 -7.90 8.04
C ASP A 76 10.73 -7.89 8.75
N LEU A 77 10.65 -8.60 9.88
CA LEU A 77 9.45 -8.70 10.72
C LEU A 77 9.03 -7.36 11.34
N PHE A 78 9.95 -6.39 11.43
CA PHE A 78 9.66 -5.06 11.96
C PHE A 78 9.22 -4.07 10.87
N PHE A 79 9.35 -4.45 9.60
CA PHE A 79 8.81 -3.67 8.49
C PHE A 79 7.28 -3.83 8.48
N HIS A 80 6.61 -2.89 9.14
CA HIS A 80 5.15 -2.82 9.17
C HIS A 80 4.70 -1.36 9.12
N PHE A 81 4.20 -0.95 7.95
CA PHE A 81 3.66 0.39 7.75
C PHE A 81 2.17 0.32 7.45
N ASN A 82 1.42 1.28 7.99
CA ASN A 82 0.01 1.42 7.68
C ASN A 82 -0.32 2.83 7.17
N HIS A 83 -1.26 2.89 6.23
CA HIS A 83 -1.91 4.12 5.83
C HIS A 83 -3.42 3.93 6.05
N ASN A 84 -3.95 4.68 7.01
CA ASN A 84 -5.36 4.61 7.42
C ASN A 84 -6.05 5.93 7.10
N LEU A 85 -7.19 5.86 6.42
CA LEU A 85 -7.98 7.05 6.11
C LEU A 85 -9.48 6.75 6.10
N ASP A 86 -10.26 7.77 6.46
CA ASP A 86 -11.69 7.86 6.25
C ASP A 86 -11.99 8.87 5.14
N GLU A 87 -13.28 9.15 4.87
CA GLU A 87 -13.67 10.11 3.84
C GLU A 87 -13.08 11.51 4.08
N HIS A 88 -12.97 11.95 5.34
CA HIS A 88 -12.40 13.25 5.68
C HIS A 88 -10.89 13.30 5.41
N GLY A 89 -10.15 12.27 5.81
CA GLY A 89 -8.74 12.11 5.49
C GLY A 89 -8.50 12.04 3.98
N PHE A 90 -9.37 11.34 3.24
CA PHE A 90 -9.29 11.27 1.79
C PHE A 90 -9.42 12.64 1.12
N ARG A 91 -10.30 13.53 1.60
CA ARG A 91 -10.43 14.89 1.02
C ARG A 91 -9.11 15.64 1.01
N GLN A 92 -8.30 15.48 2.05
CA GLN A 92 -6.96 16.06 2.08
C GLN A 92 -6.07 15.45 0.98
N VAL A 93 -6.05 14.13 0.85
CA VAL A 93 -5.29 13.46 -0.22
C VAL A 93 -5.78 13.91 -1.61
N GLN A 94 -7.09 13.98 -1.81
CA GLN A 94 -7.74 14.39 -3.04
C GLN A 94 -7.33 15.81 -3.44
N GLU A 95 -7.34 16.75 -2.50
CA GLU A 95 -6.93 18.14 -2.73
C GLU A 95 -5.42 18.26 -3.01
N HIS A 96 -4.58 17.62 -2.18
CA HIS A 96 -3.12 17.71 -2.31
C HIS A 96 -2.61 17.05 -3.59
N GLN A 97 -3.19 15.91 -3.99
CA GLN A 97 -2.79 15.15 -5.18
C GLN A 97 -3.64 15.46 -6.41
N LYS A 98 -4.63 16.36 -6.29
CA LYS A 98 -5.57 16.74 -7.36
C LYS A 98 -6.26 15.54 -7.99
N LEU A 99 -6.71 14.60 -7.15
CA LEU A 99 -7.41 13.41 -7.62
C LEU A 99 -8.83 13.79 -8.07
N MET A 100 -9.26 13.22 -9.18
CA MET A 100 -10.58 13.46 -9.78
C MET A 100 -11.64 12.42 -9.38
N VAL A 101 -11.26 11.45 -8.54
CA VAL A 101 -12.10 10.32 -8.12
C VAL A 101 -12.66 10.56 -6.73
N ASP A 102 -13.76 9.89 -6.39
CA ASP A 102 -14.35 9.92 -5.06
C ASP A 102 -13.74 8.86 -4.13
N PHE A 103 -14.02 8.95 -2.82
CA PHE A 103 -13.43 8.06 -1.82
C PHE A 103 -13.63 6.55 -2.11
N PRO A 104 -14.82 6.07 -2.53
CA PRO A 104 -15.01 4.65 -2.86
C PRO A 104 -14.09 4.14 -3.98
N GLU A 105 -13.71 5.02 -4.91
CA GLU A 105 -12.88 4.68 -6.07
C GLU A 105 -11.38 4.73 -5.76
N TYR A 106 -10.97 5.33 -4.64
CA TYR A 106 -9.57 5.51 -4.29
C TYR A 106 -8.82 4.19 -4.18
N SER A 107 -9.44 3.16 -3.57
CA SER A 107 -8.88 1.81 -3.49
C SER A 107 -8.58 1.23 -4.88
N ASN A 108 -9.47 1.42 -5.85
CA ASN A 108 -9.29 0.95 -7.23
C ASN A 108 -8.13 1.67 -7.92
N VAL A 109 -7.93 2.96 -7.64
CA VAL A 109 -6.76 3.71 -8.14
C VAL A 109 -5.47 3.10 -7.62
N LEU A 110 -5.36 2.85 -6.31
CA LEU A 110 -4.18 2.23 -5.70
C LEU A 110 -3.92 0.82 -6.24
N ILE A 111 -4.95 -0.02 -6.30
CA ILE A 111 -4.87 -1.39 -6.85
C ILE A 111 -4.35 -1.36 -8.28
N ARG A 112 -4.82 -0.43 -9.11
CA ARG A 112 -4.34 -0.28 -10.48
C ARG A 112 -2.85 0.11 -10.52
N MET A 113 -2.41 1.06 -9.70
CA MET A 113 -1.00 1.46 -9.66
C MET A 113 -0.09 0.31 -9.21
N LEU A 114 -0.46 -0.39 -8.13
CA LEU A 114 0.26 -1.59 -7.65
C LEU A 114 0.33 -2.68 -8.73
N ASN A 115 -0.78 -2.95 -9.40
CA ASN A 115 -0.82 -3.94 -10.49
C ASN A 115 0.02 -3.52 -11.70
N ASN A 116 0.14 -2.22 -12.00
CA ASN A 116 1.02 -1.75 -13.06
C ASN A 116 2.49 -2.00 -12.69
N CYS A 117 2.89 -1.76 -11.44
CA CYS A 117 4.25 -2.09 -10.96
C CYS A 117 4.55 -3.59 -11.05
N ILE A 118 3.56 -4.47 -10.85
CA ILE A 118 3.73 -5.92 -11.04
C ILE A 118 3.89 -6.27 -12.53
N LYS A 119 3.02 -5.73 -13.38
CA LYS A 119 2.90 -6.15 -14.79
C LYS A 119 3.97 -5.53 -15.69
N GLU A 120 4.37 -4.31 -15.39
CA GLU A 120 5.25 -3.48 -16.23
C GLU A 120 6.35 -2.81 -15.39
N PRO A 121 7.20 -3.58 -14.66
CA PRO A 121 8.16 -3.04 -13.70
C PRO A 121 9.25 -2.15 -14.33
N HIS A 122 9.42 -2.20 -15.65
CA HIS A 122 10.34 -1.31 -16.38
C HIS A 122 9.74 0.09 -16.61
N SER A 123 8.42 0.19 -16.68
CA SER A 123 7.69 1.42 -16.96
C SER A 123 6.99 1.99 -15.73
N HIS A 124 6.68 1.16 -14.74
CA HIS A 124 5.99 1.54 -13.51
C HIS A 124 6.76 1.05 -12.29
N LEU A 125 7.14 1.99 -11.43
CA LEU A 125 7.94 1.72 -10.24
C LEU A 125 7.22 2.23 -8.99
N ALA A 126 7.20 1.41 -7.94
CA ALA A 126 6.80 1.83 -6.60
C ALA A 126 8.07 2.14 -5.80
N VAL A 127 8.25 3.39 -5.39
CA VAL A 127 9.39 3.82 -4.57
C VAL A 127 8.89 4.10 -3.17
N PHE A 128 9.40 3.36 -2.18
CA PHE A 128 9.03 3.52 -0.79
C PHE A 128 10.18 4.14 -0.01
N VAL A 129 10.01 5.40 0.38
CA VAL A 129 11.01 6.18 1.12
C VAL A 129 10.66 6.14 2.60
N ILE A 130 11.49 5.49 3.40
CA ILE A 130 11.38 5.48 4.86
C ILE A 130 12.03 6.75 5.39
N GLU A 131 11.23 7.61 6.02
CA GLU A 131 11.68 8.85 6.63
C GLU A 131 12.05 8.62 8.11
N ARG A 132 12.49 9.69 8.79
CA ARG A 132 12.76 9.62 10.23
C ARG A 132 11.44 9.51 11.02
N GLU A 133 11.53 9.03 12.26
CA GLU A 133 10.41 8.97 13.20
C GLU A 133 9.27 7.98 12.84
N GLY A 134 9.54 7.02 11.96
CA GLY A 134 8.57 5.98 11.59
C GLY A 134 7.54 6.41 10.55
N LEU A 135 7.74 7.57 9.93
CA LEU A 135 6.99 7.99 8.76
C LEU A 135 7.62 7.41 7.50
N ALA A 136 6.81 7.26 6.46
CA ALA A 136 7.27 6.84 5.15
C ALA A 136 6.36 7.39 4.05
N ARG A 137 6.91 7.48 2.84
CA ARG A 137 6.22 7.92 1.64
C ARG A 137 6.29 6.84 0.57
N LEU A 138 5.16 6.57 -0.06
CA LEU A 138 5.07 5.70 -1.23
C LEU A 138 4.79 6.54 -2.47
N ASP A 139 5.72 6.53 -3.42
CA ASP A 139 5.61 7.21 -4.70
C ASP A 139 5.42 6.17 -5.83
N PHE A 140 4.42 6.38 -6.69
CA PHE A 140 4.28 5.62 -7.94
C PHE A 140 4.84 6.44 -9.10
N ILE A 141 5.90 5.93 -9.73
CA ILE A 141 6.60 6.58 -10.84
C ILE A 141 6.27 5.84 -12.13
N GLN A 142 5.88 6.59 -13.15
CA GLN A 142 5.76 6.08 -14.52
C GLN A 142 6.86 6.67 -15.39
N ASN A 143 7.72 5.82 -15.93
CA ASN A 143 8.72 6.22 -16.92
C ASN A 143 8.02 6.42 -18.27
N MET A 144 8.22 7.59 -18.89
CA MET A 144 7.64 7.95 -20.19
C MET A 144 8.54 7.60 -21.38
N GLU A 145 9.44 6.63 -21.23
CA GLU A 145 10.36 6.19 -22.30
C GLU A 145 9.63 5.53 -23.49
#